data_AF-A0AAP0PFY1-F1
#
_entry.id   AF-A0AAP0PFY1-F1
#
_cell.length_a   1.000
_cell.length_b   1.000
_cell.length_c   1.000
_cell.angle_alpha   90.00
_cell.angle_beta   90.00
_cell.angle_gamma   90.00
#
_symmetry.space_group_name_H-M   'P 1'
#
loop_
_entity.id
_entity.type
_entity.pdbx_description
1 polymer ?
#
loop_
_entity_poly.entity_id
_entity_poly.type
_entity_poly.pdbx_seq_one_letter_code
_entity_poly.pdbx_strand_id
1 'polypeptide(L)'
;MQEIHQSVKDNLQKVADKYKRYADRKKHQVEFEVGDFVWAVLTKDQFSAGDYNKLSVRKTGPVEVLEKINPNAYKLKLPSHIRTADVFNVKHLVPY
;
A
#
# COMPACT_ATOMS: atom_id res chain seq x y z
N MET A 1 -14.56 39.66 -17.21
CA MET A 1 -14.77 38.88 -15.97
C MET A 1 -14.64 37.37 -16.19
N GLN A 2 -15.25 36.78 -17.22
CA GLN A 2 -15.17 35.31 -17.46
C GLN A 2 -13.75 34.79 -17.76
N GLU A 3 -12.93 35.54 -18.51
CA GLU A 3 -11.55 35.14 -18.83
C GLU A 3 -10.63 35.02 -17.60
N ILE A 4 -10.86 35.84 -16.58
CA ILE A 4 -10.08 35.79 -15.33
C ILE A 4 -10.42 34.51 -14.57
N HIS A 5 -11.71 34.14 -14.49
CA HIS A 5 -12.12 32.88 -13.87
C HIS A 5 -11.59 31.65 -14.61
N GLN A 6 -11.56 31.70 -15.95
CA GLN A 6 -11.02 30.61 -16.77
C GLN A 6 -9.52 30.44 -16.54
N SER A 7 -8.76 31.54 -16.57
CA SER A 7 -7.30 31.49 -16.37
C SER A 7 -6.90 31.00 -14.97
N VAL A 8 -7.65 31.38 -13.93
CA VAL A 8 -7.43 30.87 -12.56
C VAL A 8 -7.69 29.37 -12.49
N LYS A 9 -8.77 28.89 -13.12
CA LYS A 9 -9.12 27.47 -13.15
C LYS A 9 -8.06 26.63 -13.87
N ASP A 10 -7.59 27.10 -15.02
CA ASP A 10 -6.55 26.42 -15.80
C ASP A 10 -5.21 26.39 -15.06
N ASN A 11 -4.85 27.48 -14.37
CA ASN A 11 -3.64 27.51 -13.55
C ASN A 11 -3.74 26.54 -12.37
N LEU A 12 -4.90 26.46 -11.72
CA LEU A 12 -5.12 25.50 -10.63
C LEU A 12 -5.00 24.06 -11.14
N GLN A 13 -5.58 23.75 -12.31
CA GLN A 13 -5.49 22.43 -12.92
C GLN A 13 -4.04 22.06 -13.28
N LYS A 14 -3.30 22.97 -13.91
CA LYS A 14 -1.87 22.76 -14.23
C LYS A 14 -1.03 22.47 -13.00
N VAL A 15 -1.27 23.20 -11.90
CA VAL A 15 -0.59 22.98 -10.63
C VAL A 15 -0.96 21.62 -10.04
N ALA A 16 -2.24 21.26 -10.02
CA ALA A 16 -2.70 19.94 -9.55
C ALA A 16 -2.09 18.79 -10.34
N ASP A 17 -2.07 18.88 -11.67
CA ASP A 17 -1.47 17.88 -12.55
C ASP A 17 0.03 17.75 -12.34
N LYS A 18 0.72 18.88 -12.11
CA LYS A 18 2.14 18.90 -11.77
C LYS A 18 2.37 18.14 -10.46
N TYR A 19 1.63 18.45 -9.40
CA TYR A 19 1.72 17.76 -8.11
C TYR A 19 1.46 16.25 -8.25
N LYS A 20 0.43 15.86 -8.99
CA LYS A 20 0.11 14.46 -9.28
C LYS A 20 1.29 13.73 -9.94
N ARG A 21 1.86 14.31 -11.00
CA ARG A 21 3.03 13.74 -11.69
C ARG A 21 4.25 13.58 -10.78
N TYR A 22 4.53 14.58 -9.93
CA TYR A 22 5.65 14.48 -8.98
C TYR A 22 5.42 13.40 -7.92
N ALA A 23 4.19 13.27 -7.41
CA ALA A 23 3.85 12.23 -6.45
C ALA A 23 3.92 10.83 -7.08
N ASP A 24 3.39 10.66 -8.29
CA ASP A 24 3.36 9.37 -8.98
C ASP A 24 4.75 8.90 -9.43
N ARG A 25 5.68 9.82 -9.75
CA ARG A 25 7.08 9.49 -10.09
C ARG A 25 7.82 8.70 -9.00
N LYS A 26 7.44 8.86 -7.73
CA LYS A 26 8.07 8.15 -6.60
C LYS A 26 7.32 6.88 -6.18
N LYS A 27 6.18 6.57 -6.81
CA LYS A 27 5.45 5.33 -6.53
C LYS A 27 6.10 4.20 -7.31
N HIS A 28 6.78 3.30 -6.61
CA HIS A 28 7.12 2.00 -7.17
C HIS A 28 5.84 1.22 -7.40
N GLN A 29 5.55 0.92 -8.67
CA GLN A 29 4.47 0.01 -9.05
C GLN A 29 5.00 -1.41 -8.88
N VAL A 30 4.95 -1.91 -7.65
CA VAL A 30 5.08 -3.35 -7.41
C VAL A 30 3.67 -3.90 -7.52
N GLU A 31 3.40 -4.71 -8.54
CA GLU A 31 2.13 -5.40 -8.69
C GLU A 31 2.33 -6.87 -8.38
N PHE A 32 1.36 -7.45 -7.70
CA PHE A 32 1.29 -8.87 -7.39
C PHE A 32 0.04 -9.44 -8.04
N GLU A 33 0.11 -10.70 -8.44
CA GLU A 33 -1.04 -11.45 -8.95
C GLU A 33 -1.60 -12.39 -7.88
N VAL A 34 -2.83 -12.85 -8.10
CA VAL A 34 -3.44 -13.86 -7.23
C VAL A 34 -2.68 -15.18 -7.40
N GLY A 35 -2.26 -15.78 -6.29
CA GLY A 35 -1.41 -16.98 -6.27
C GLY A 35 0.08 -16.68 -6.07
N ASP A 36 0.52 -15.42 -6.16
CA ASP A 36 1.90 -15.06 -5.83
C ASP A 36 2.18 -15.25 -4.34
N PHE A 37 3.41 -15.68 -4.04
CA PHE A 37 3.92 -15.72 -2.68
C PHE A 37 4.68 -14.44 -2.37
N VAL A 38 4.32 -13.79 -1.27
CA VAL A 38 4.92 -12.53 -0.83
C VAL A 38 5.27 -12.60 0.65
N TRP A 39 6.32 -11.89 1.05
CA TRP A 39 6.58 -11.63 2.46
C TRP A 39 5.70 -10.48 2.94
N ALA A 40 4.90 -10.70 3.97
CA ALA A 40 4.08 -9.66 4.59
C ALA A 40 4.83 -8.99 5.75
N VAL A 41 4.94 -7.67 5.71
CA VAL A 41 5.55 -6.87 6.78
C VAL A 41 4.46 -6.40 7.74
N LEU A 42 4.45 -6.95 8.95
CA LEU A 42 3.55 -6.53 10.01
C LEU A 42 4.02 -5.20 10.63
N THR A 43 3.07 -4.30 10.85
CA THR A 43 3.30 -3.01 11.52
C THR A 43 2.94 -3.06 13.00
N LYS A 44 3.44 -2.13 13.81
CA LYS A 44 3.18 -2.09 15.27
C LYS A 44 1.69 -2.18 15.62
N ASP A 45 0.85 -1.53 14.84
CA ASP A 45 -0.61 -1.48 15.05
C ASP A 45 -1.29 -2.84 14.83
N GLN A 46 -0.64 -3.72 14.08
CA GLN A 46 -1.13 -5.06 13.74
C GLN A 46 -0.72 -6.12 14.76
N PHE A 47 0.25 -5.82 15.63
CA PHE A 47 0.63 -6.69 16.74
C PHE A 47 -0.30 -6.44 17.94
N SER A 48 -0.64 -7.50 18.68
CA SER A 48 -1.32 -7.34 19.96
C SER A 48 -0.46 -6.52 20.94
N ALA A 49 -1.10 -5.81 21.85
CA ALA A 49 -0.40 -5.08 22.91
C ALA A 49 0.47 -6.06 23.72
N GLY A 50 1.80 -5.89 23.65
CA GLY A 50 2.79 -6.74 24.32
C GLY A 50 3.61 -7.64 23.40
N ASP A 51 3.11 -7.99 22.21
CA ASP A 51 3.83 -8.85 21.24
C ASP A 51 4.81 -8.06 20.37
N TYR A 52 4.65 -6.74 20.30
CA TYR A 52 5.54 -5.88 19.54
C TYR A 52 6.87 -5.65 20.26
N ASN A 53 7.96 -6.15 19.66
CA ASN A 53 9.33 -5.79 20.04
C ASN A 53 9.99 -5.05 18.87
N LYS A 54 10.74 -3.98 19.13
CA LYS A 54 11.46 -3.24 18.08
C LYS A 54 12.44 -4.13 17.30
N LEU A 55 12.92 -5.20 17.95
CA LEU A 55 13.83 -6.22 17.41
C LEU A 55 13.13 -7.49 16.89
N SER A 56 11.82 -7.66 17.07
CA SER A 56 11.14 -8.85 16.56
C SER A 56 11.05 -8.83 15.04
N VAL A 57 11.03 -10.04 14.46
CA VAL A 57 10.92 -10.24 13.01
C VAL A 57 9.61 -9.62 12.54
N ARG A 58 9.70 -8.58 11.72
CA ARG A 58 8.53 -7.87 11.17
C ARG A 58 7.95 -8.57 9.94
N LYS A 59 8.71 -9.49 9.34
CA LYS A 59 8.32 -10.21 8.13
C LYS A 59 7.68 -11.55 8.52
N THR A 60 6.40 -11.68 8.27
CA THR A 60 5.73 -12.98 8.23
C THR A 60 6.15 -13.69 6.95
N GLY A 61 6.26 -15.03 7.03
CA GLY A 61 6.70 -15.93 5.95
C GLY A 61 6.02 -15.71 4.59
N PRO A 62 6.42 -16.47 3.55
CA PRO A 62 5.73 -16.44 2.27
C PRO A 62 4.25 -16.75 2.48
N VAL A 63 3.42 -15.75 2.26
CA VAL A 63 1.97 -15.85 2.29
C VAL A 63 1.44 -15.68 0.88
N GLU A 64 0.42 -16.45 0.56
CA GLU A 64 -0.23 -16.46 -0.74
C GLU A 64 -1.15 -15.24 -0.87
N VAL A 65 -1.07 -14.53 -1.99
CA VAL A 65 -2.03 -13.49 -2.37
C VAL A 65 -3.32 -14.16 -2.82
N LEU A 66 -4.41 -13.96 -2.06
CA LEU A 66 -5.72 -14.54 -2.38
C LEU A 66 -6.53 -13.66 -3.33
N GLU A 67 -6.39 -12.35 -3.22
CA GLU A 67 -7.23 -11.40 -3.96
C GLU A 67 -6.54 -10.04 -4.11
N LYS A 68 -6.63 -9.43 -5.30
CA LYS A 68 -6.24 -8.04 -5.55
C LYS A 68 -7.48 -7.15 -5.40
N ILE A 69 -7.61 -6.49 -4.25
CA ILE A 69 -8.75 -5.60 -3.97
C ILE A 69 -8.60 -4.29 -4.74
N ASN A 70 -7.40 -3.69 -4.69
CA ASN A 70 -7.04 -2.46 -5.38
C ASN A 70 -5.57 -2.54 -5.82
N PRO A 71 -5.08 -1.66 -6.72
CA PRO A 71 -3.66 -1.63 -7.10
C PRO A 71 -2.68 -1.53 -5.92
N ASN A 72 -3.13 -0.94 -4.80
CA ASN A 72 -2.35 -0.78 -3.57
C ASN A 72 -2.74 -1.74 -2.44
N ALA A 73 -3.78 -2.56 -2.57
CA ALA A 73 -4.31 -3.35 -1.46
C ALA A 73 -4.63 -4.78 -1.89
N TYR A 74 -4.05 -5.74 -1.18
CA TYR A 74 -4.12 -7.16 -1.47
C TYR A 74 -4.58 -7.92 -0.23
N LYS A 75 -5.40 -8.95 -0.45
CA LYS A 75 -5.79 -9.89 0.59
C LYS A 75 -4.82 -11.07 0.59
N LEU A 76 -4.29 -11.41 1.76
CA LEU A 76 -3.32 -12.49 1.93
C LEU A 76 -3.91 -13.63 2.74
N LYS A 77 -3.38 -14.83 2.52
CA LYS A 77 -3.66 -16.00 3.35
C LYS A 77 -2.81 -15.96 4.62
N LEU A 78 -3.28 -15.24 5.63
CA LEU A 78 -2.58 -15.19 6.91
C LEU A 78 -2.70 -16.51 7.68
N PRO A 79 -1.64 -16.93 8.40
CA PRO A 79 -1.73 -18.00 9.38
C PRO A 79 -2.69 -17.67 10.52
N SER A 80 -3.39 -18.68 11.05
CA SER A 80 -4.38 -18.55 12.12
C SER A 80 -3.85 -17.99 13.46
N HIS A 81 -2.53 -17.96 13.66
CA HIS A 81 -1.91 -17.37 14.84
C HIS A 81 -1.82 -15.83 14.78
N ILE A 82 -2.01 -15.22 13.60
CA ILE A 82 -1.99 -13.77 13.42
C ILE A 82 -3.43 -13.26 13.52
N ARG A 83 -3.71 -12.44 14.54
CA ARG A 83 -5.04 -11.86 14.80
C ARG A 83 -5.25 -10.50 14.13
N THR A 84 -4.61 -10.28 13.00
CA THR A 84 -4.67 -9.03 12.22
C THR A 84 -5.63 -9.20 11.05
N ALA A 85 -6.16 -8.09 10.51
CA ALA A 85 -6.84 -8.10 9.23
C ALA A 85 -5.94 -8.65 8.09
N ASP A 86 -6.55 -9.41 7.19
CA ASP A 86 -5.90 -10.12 6.08
C ASP A 86 -5.54 -9.22 4.90
N VAL A 87 -5.84 -7.92 4.99
CA VAL A 87 -5.68 -6.95 3.90
C VAL A 87 -4.46 -6.08 4.16
N PHE A 88 -3.52 -6.12 3.21
CA PHE A 88 -2.25 -5.41 3.29
C PHE A 88 -2.08 -4.41 2.17
N ASN A 89 -1.45 -3.29 2.50
CA ASN A 89 -1.03 -2.34 1.48
C ASN A 89 0.26 -2.84 0.80
N VAL A 90 0.41 -2.63 -0.50
CA VAL A 90 1.59 -2.98 -1.30
C VAL A 90 2.92 -2.53 -0.68
N LYS A 91 2.94 -1.39 0.05
CA LYS A 91 4.13 -0.91 0.78
C LYS A 91 4.63 -1.85 1.87
N HIS A 92 3.79 -2.79 2.30
CA HIS A 92 4.06 -3.79 3.32
C HIS A 92 4.22 -5.20 2.73
N LEU A 93 4.28 -5.31 1.40
CA LEU A 93 4.51 -6.56 0.71
C LEU A 93 5.89 -6.52 0.07
N VAL A 94 6.61 -7.64 0.14
CA VAL A 94 7.89 -7.81 -0.52
C VAL A 94 7.81 -9.08 -1.37
N PRO A 95 8.24 -9.07 -2.65
CA PRO A 95 8.28 -10.29 -3.45
C PRO A 95 9.13 -11.36 -2.74
N TYR A 96 8.67 -12.62 -2.81
CA TYR A 96 9.38 -13.76 -2.25
C TYR A 96 10.69 -14.06 -2.99
#